data_AF-A0A1M2ZKC5-F1
#
_entry.id   AF-A0A1M2ZKC5-F1
#
_cell.length_a   1.000
_cell.length_b   1.000
_cell.length_c   1.000
_cell.angle_alpha   90.00
_cell.angle_beta   90.00
_cell.angle_gamma   90.00
#
_symmetry.space_group_name_H-M   'P 1'
#
loop_
_entity.id
_entity.type
_entity.pdbx_description
1 polymer ?
#
loop_
_entity_poly.entity_id
_entity_poly.type
_entity_poly.pdbx_seq_one_letter_code
_entity_poly.pdbx_strand_id
1 'polypeptide(L)'
;MINSITVSGSDTGTTWNTAVDNNYTLFIQHPVGKQVNPNDDFSPTHIFTNRASDYLLIGDGFPTNSRSGNSDPVYNLAVEIAHDGVSQWLSGNLDGATGAFTVTNATARFEGVEYTLTNFNWMRGMSNLVGSYSVGSATYAGQPSGSLSDYQGAFTLSAASVPEPSTWAMMIIGLGAVAGTMRVRRKTAPALG
;
A
#
# COMPACT_ATOMS: atom_id res chain seq x y z
N MET A 1 9.85 4.78 -3.37
CA MET A 1 9.69 3.37 -3.77
C MET A 1 9.00 2.60 -2.66
N ILE A 2 8.35 1.48 -2.96
CA ILE A 2 7.97 0.52 -1.91
C ILE A 2 9.21 -0.26 -1.52
N ASN A 3 9.53 -0.25 -0.23
CA ASN A 3 10.73 -0.89 0.31
C ASN A 3 10.42 -2.20 1.07
N SER A 4 9.26 -2.28 1.70
CA SER A 4 8.77 -3.52 2.30
C SER A 4 7.24 -3.48 2.40
N ILE A 5 6.62 -4.65 2.37
CA ILE A 5 5.20 -4.83 2.66
C ILE A 5 5.06 -5.95 3.68
N THR A 6 4.18 -5.76 4.65
CA THR A 6 3.81 -6.77 5.62
C THR A 6 2.30 -6.92 5.69
N VAL A 7 1.82 -8.15 5.71
CA VAL A 7 0.44 -8.49 6.08
C VAL A 7 0.49 -9.32 7.35
N SER A 8 -0.19 -8.93 8.42
CA SER A 8 -0.18 -9.67 9.69
C SER A 8 -1.57 -9.96 10.22
N GLY A 9 -1.76 -11.14 10.79
CA GLY A 9 -2.98 -11.57 11.44
C GLY A 9 -3.08 -11.09 12.88
N SER A 10 -4.25 -10.59 13.30
CA SER A 10 -4.43 -10.00 14.63
C SER A 10 -4.33 -10.98 15.80
N ASP A 11 -4.71 -12.23 15.61
CA ASP A 11 -4.95 -13.17 16.72
C ASP A 11 -3.81 -14.18 16.83
N THR A 12 -3.35 -14.68 15.69
CA THR A 12 -2.29 -15.69 15.60
C THR A 12 -0.90 -15.09 15.45
N GLY A 13 -0.81 -13.81 15.07
CA GLY A 13 0.46 -13.15 14.76
C GLY A 13 1.12 -13.66 13.48
N THR A 14 0.41 -14.45 12.65
CA THR A 14 0.92 -14.90 11.35
C THR A 14 1.29 -13.68 10.52
N THR A 15 2.51 -13.62 10.01
CA THR A 15 3.05 -12.41 9.37
C THR A 15 3.68 -12.77 8.04
N TRP A 16 3.11 -12.24 6.96
CA TRP A 16 3.68 -12.30 5.63
C TRP A 16 4.54 -11.08 5.33
N ASN A 17 5.76 -11.25 4.83
CA ASN A 17 6.68 -10.14 4.58
C ASN A 17 7.45 -10.32 3.25
N THR A 18 7.73 -9.20 2.57
CA THR A 18 8.57 -9.15 1.37
C THR A 18 10.07 -9.03 1.66
N ALA A 19 10.47 -8.71 2.89
CA ALA A 19 11.85 -8.34 3.25
C ALA A 19 12.61 -9.41 4.03
N VAL A 20 11.97 -10.50 4.43
CA VAL A 20 12.57 -11.57 5.22
C VAL A 20 12.26 -12.90 4.57
N ASP A 21 13.31 -13.63 4.18
CA ASP A 21 13.20 -14.99 3.62
C ASP A 21 12.93 -16.01 4.75
N ASN A 22 11.68 -16.12 5.18
CA ASN A 22 11.22 -17.11 6.15
C ASN A 22 9.89 -17.75 5.72
N ASN A 23 9.30 -18.59 6.59
CA ASN A 23 7.93 -19.06 6.36
C ASN A 23 6.99 -17.85 6.27
N TYR A 24 5.94 -17.95 5.44
CA TYR A 24 5.03 -16.83 5.16
C TYR A 24 5.66 -15.75 4.28
N THR A 25 6.45 -16.12 3.28
CA THR A 25 6.90 -15.17 2.26
C THR A 25 5.71 -14.40 1.63
N LEU A 26 5.85 -13.09 1.46
CA LEU A 26 4.93 -12.25 0.69
C LEU A 26 5.52 -11.93 -0.67
N PHE A 27 4.82 -12.33 -1.72
CA PHE A 27 5.14 -12.01 -3.10
C PHE A 27 4.27 -10.87 -3.59
N ILE A 28 4.86 -9.97 -4.38
CA ILE A 28 4.14 -8.84 -4.96
C ILE A 28 4.29 -8.78 -6.46
N GLN A 29 3.28 -8.23 -7.12
CA GLN A 29 3.27 -8.06 -8.57
C GLN A 29 2.68 -6.70 -8.95
N HIS A 30 3.46 -5.92 -9.71
CA HIS A 30 3.04 -4.66 -10.30
C HIS A 30 3.89 -4.31 -11.55
N PRO A 31 3.29 -3.97 -12.71
CA PRO A 31 1.86 -4.07 -13.02
C PRO A 31 1.39 -5.54 -13.07
N VAL A 32 0.10 -5.76 -12.86
CA VAL A 32 -0.53 -7.08 -12.94
C VAL A 32 -0.26 -7.72 -14.31
N GLY A 33 0.16 -8.99 -14.33
CA GLY A 33 0.54 -9.75 -15.52
C GLY A 33 2.05 -9.98 -15.73
N LYS A 34 2.94 -9.36 -14.93
CA LYS A 34 4.41 -9.60 -14.94
C LYS A 34 4.88 -10.36 -13.69
N GLN A 35 5.89 -11.23 -13.82
CA GLN A 35 6.35 -12.21 -12.81
C GLN A 35 6.07 -11.85 -11.34
N VAL A 36 5.41 -12.77 -10.64
CA VAL A 36 5.46 -12.93 -9.18
C VAL A 36 6.94 -13.21 -8.86
N ASN A 37 7.57 -12.40 -8.01
CA ASN A 37 9.00 -12.49 -7.70
C ASN A 37 9.43 -13.95 -7.37
N PRO A 38 9.99 -14.71 -8.33
CA PRO A 38 10.03 -16.17 -8.23
C PRO A 38 11.14 -16.68 -7.30
N ASN A 39 11.99 -15.80 -6.77
CA ASN A 39 13.13 -16.20 -5.94
C ASN A 39 13.09 -15.61 -4.53
N ASP A 40 11.94 -15.11 -4.08
CA ASP A 40 11.82 -14.37 -2.80
C ASP A 40 12.60 -13.03 -2.75
N ASP A 41 13.44 -12.74 -3.74
CA ASP A 41 14.29 -11.55 -3.79
C ASP A 41 13.51 -10.25 -4.13
N PHE A 42 12.83 -9.68 -3.15
CA PHE A 42 12.04 -8.47 -3.36
C PHE A 42 12.95 -7.29 -3.71
N SER A 43 12.95 -6.91 -4.98
CA SER A 43 13.55 -5.65 -5.40
C SER A 43 12.56 -4.48 -5.16
N PRO A 44 12.99 -3.37 -4.54
CA PRO A 44 12.13 -2.21 -4.34
C PRO A 44 11.41 -1.76 -5.61
N THR A 45 10.10 -1.57 -5.52
CA THR A 45 9.27 -1.24 -6.68
C THR A 45 9.06 0.28 -6.79
N HIS A 46 9.23 0.81 -8.01
CA HIS A 46 8.96 2.22 -8.29
C HIS A 46 7.46 2.52 -8.09
N ILE A 47 7.17 3.64 -7.41
CA ILE A 47 5.81 4.14 -7.19
C ILE A 47 5.56 5.34 -8.09
N PHE A 48 4.36 5.42 -8.67
CA PHE A 48 3.99 6.61 -9.42
C PHE A 48 3.65 7.77 -8.48
N THR A 49 3.96 8.99 -8.90
CA THR A 49 3.78 10.21 -8.11
C THR A 49 2.48 10.97 -8.44
N ASN A 50 1.75 10.53 -9.46
CA ASN A 50 0.64 11.27 -10.04
C ASN A 50 -0.59 10.42 -10.40
N ARG A 51 -0.62 9.16 -9.98
CA ARG A 51 -1.74 8.24 -10.26
C ARG A 51 -1.84 7.12 -9.23
N ALA A 52 -3.01 6.51 -9.19
CA ALA A 52 -3.23 5.27 -8.45
C ALA A 52 -2.56 4.07 -9.14
N SER A 53 -2.20 3.06 -8.36
CA SER A 53 -1.57 1.83 -8.81
C SER A 53 -1.98 0.65 -7.95
N ASP A 54 -2.43 -0.41 -8.62
CA ASP A 54 -2.84 -1.65 -7.97
C ASP A 54 -1.67 -2.63 -7.88
N TYR A 55 -1.53 -3.23 -6.71
CA TYR A 55 -0.50 -4.22 -6.40
C TYR A 55 -1.20 -5.52 -6.04
N LEU A 56 -0.86 -6.60 -6.75
CA LEU A 56 -1.29 -7.94 -6.36
C LEU A 56 -0.34 -8.47 -5.29
N LEU A 57 -0.92 -9.08 -4.26
CA LEU A 57 -0.22 -9.74 -3.17
C LEU A 57 -0.53 -11.24 -3.21
N ILE A 58 0.50 -12.07 -3.05
CA ILE A 58 0.37 -13.51 -2.90
C ILE A 58 1.22 -13.93 -1.72
N GLY A 59 0.63 -14.53 -0.69
CA GLY A 59 1.33 -14.97 0.50
C GLY A 59 1.37 -16.48 0.55
N ASP A 60 2.50 -17.07 0.95
CA ASP A 60 2.57 -18.52 1.14
C ASP A 60 1.48 -18.98 2.13
N GLY A 61 0.94 -20.17 1.91
CA GLY A 61 0.09 -20.79 2.90
C GLY A 61 0.88 -21.57 3.95
N PHE A 62 0.23 -21.84 5.09
CA PHE A 62 0.82 -22.52 6.25
C PHE A 62 1.63 -23.79 5.94
N PRO A 63 2.62 -24.10 6.80
CA PRO A 63 3.18 -25.45 6.88
C PRO A 63 2.07 -26.51 7.02
N THR A 64 2.23 -27.62 6.30
CA THR A 64 1.16 -28.56 5.93
C THR A 64 0.24 -29.00 7.07
N ASN A 65 -1.06 -29.10 6.75
CA ASN A 65 -2.14 -29.72 7.56
C ASN A 65 -2.50 -29.03 8.89
N SER A 66 -1.93 -27.85 9.16
CA SER A 66 -2.12 -27.16 10.44
C SER A 66 -3.49 -26.48 10.58
N ARG A 67 -4.11 -26.05 9.46
CA ARG A 67 -5.34 -25.23 9.48
C ARG A 67 -6.13 -25.28 8.17
N SER A 68 -7.45 -25.19 8.29
CA SER A 68 -8.37 -24.89 7.20
C SER A 68 -8.82 -23.43 7.29
N GLY A 69 -8.95 -22.76 6.13
CA GLY A 69 -9.43 -21.38 6.05
C GLY A 69 -8.40 -20.31 6.44
N ASN A 70 -8.90 -19.08 6.56
CA ASN A 70 -8.14 -17.89 6.94
C ASN A 70 -7.53 -18.05 8.35
N SER A 71 -6.31 -17.52 8.56
CA SER A 71 -5.58 -17.59 9.82
C SER A 71 -6.24 -16.76 10.90
N ASP A 72 -6.76 -15.61 10.51
CA ASP A 72 -7.24 -14.58 11.39
C ASP A 72 -8.53 -13.95 10.87
N PRO A 73 -9.36 -13.43 11.78
CA PRO A 73 -10.53 -12.65 11.43
C PRO A 73 -10.17 -11.22 10.99
N VAL A 74 -8.99 -10.70 11.36
CA VAL A 74 -8.53 -9.36 10.95
C VAL A 74 -7.09 -9.43 10.47
N TYR A 75 -6.81 -8.72 9.38
CA TYR A 75 -5.46 -8.59 8.81
C TYR A 75 -5.01 -7.14 8.77
N ASN A 76 -3.81 -6.86 9.27
CA ASN A 76 -3.16 -5.56 9.15
C ASN A 76 -2.22 -5.55 7.94
N LEU A 77 -2.43 -4.60 7.03
CA LEU A 77 -1.50 -4.24 5.99
C LEU A 77 -0.60 -3.11 6.49
N ALA A 78 0.71 -3.26 6.31
CA ALA A 78 1.70 -2.21 6.48
C ALA A 78 2.57 -2.12 5.21
N VAL A 79 2.67 -0.92 4.65
CA VAL A 79 3.46 -0.63 3.44
C VAL A 79 4.50 0.43 3.79
N GLU A 80 5.77 0.09 3.62
CA GLU A 80 6.87 1.02 3.76
C GLU A 80 7.14 1.72 2.44
N ILE A 81 7.03 3.05 2.45
CA ILE A 81 7.45 3.91 1.37
C ILE A 81 8.76 4.58 1.79
N ALA A 82 9.80 4.37 0.99
CA ALA A 82 11.11 4.96 1.21
C ALA A 82 11.50 5.89 0.05
N HIS A 83 12.16 7.00 0.38
CA HIS A 83 12.77 7.92 -0.57
C HIS A 83 13.96 8.61 0.11
N ASP A 84 15.11 8.65 -0.57
CA ASP A 84 16.36 9.26 -0.10
C ASP A 84 16.77 8.87 1.34
N GLY A 85 16.61 7.58 1.67
CA GLY A 85 16.97 7.03 2.98
C GLY A 85 15.97 7.35 4.10
N VAL A 86 14.84 8.00 3.80
CA VAL A 86 13.75 8.27 4.74
C VAL A 86 12.59 7.33 4.47
N SER A 87 12.11 6.62 5.50
CA SER A 87 10.95 5.72 5.43
C SER A 87 9.73 6.30 6.13
N GLN A 88 8.57 6.12 5.49
CA GLN A 88 7.26 6.38 6.08
C GLN A 88 6.34 5.18 5.83
N TRP A 89 5.43 4.94 6.76
CA TRP A 89 4.54 3.79 6.72
C TRP A 89 3.12 4.23 6.40
N LEU A 90 2.44 3.45 5.57
CA LEU A 90 1.00 3.47 5.43
C LEU A 90 0.45 2.16 5.99
N SER A 91 -0.69 2.21 6.70
CA SER A 91 -1.27 1.01 7.28
C SER A 91 -2.78 1.01 7.34
N GLY A 92 -3.37 -0.18 7.39
CA GLY A 92 -4.79 -0.36 7.61
C GLY A 92 -5.16 -1.78 7.99
N ASN A 93 -6.41 -1.98 8.39
CA ASN A 93 -6.93 -3.23 8.90
C ASN A 93 -8.09 -3.69 8.02
N LEU A 94 -8.02 -4.92 7.54
CA LEU A 94 -9.10 -5.63 6.87
C LEU A 94 -9.84 -6.50 7.89
N ASP A 95 -11.12 -6.25 8.06
CA ASP A 95 -12.03 -7.18 8.74
C ASP A 95 -12.43 -8.29 7.75
N GLY A 96 -11.98 -9.51 8.01
CA GLY A 96 -12.23 -10.69 7.19
C GLY A 96 -13.67 -11.20 7.24
N ALA A 97 -14.49 -10.78 8.21
CA ALA A 97 -15.91 -11.12 8.26
C ALA A 97 -16.74 -10.22 7.34
N THR A 98 -16.43 -8.93 7.29
CA THR A 98 -17.19 -7.93 6.51
C THR A 98 -16.53 -7.56 5.18
N GLY A 99 -15.25 -7.85 5.01
CA GLY A 99 -14.42 -7.36 3.90
C GLY A 99 -14.09 -5.88 4.00
N ALA A 100 -14.38 -5.22 5.13
CA ALA A 100 -14.16 -3.79 5.30
C ALA A 100 -12.68 -3.49 5.57
N PHE A 101 -12.09 -2.62 4.75
CA PHE A 101 -10.76 -2.09 4.97
C PHE A 101 -10.81 -0.70 5.63
N THR A 102 -10.19 -0.58 6.80
CA THR A 102 -10.09 0.67 7.56
C THR A 102 -8.64 1.11 7.63
N VAL A 103 -8.33 2.29 7.09
CA VAL A 103 -6.99 2.87 7.13
C VAL A 103 -6.67 3.34 8.55
N THR A 104 -5.52 2.95 9.09
CA THR A 104 -5.05 3.30 10.44
C THR A 104 -3.91 4.32 10.42
N ASN A 105 -3.07 4.29 9.39
CA ASN A 105 -2.11 5.34 9.10
C ASN A 105 -2.31 5.83 7.67
N ALA A 106 -2.87 7.04 7.55
CA ALA A 106 -3.55 7.47 6.35
C ALA A 106 -2.65 8.07 5.27
N THR A 107 -1.51 8.65 5.65
CA THR A 107 -0.71 9.45 4.73
C THR A 107 0.78 9.26 4.94
N ALA A 108 1.49 9.13 3.81
CA ALA A 108 2.93 9.26 3.72
C ALA A 108 3.23 10.38 2.73
N ARG A 109 4.20 11.25 3.02
CA ARG A 109 4.50 12.43 2.19
C ARG A 109 5.96 12.54 1.85
N PHE A 110 6.25 12.64 0.55
CA PHE A 110 7.58 12.90 0.02
C PHE A 110 7.50 13.93 -1.09
N GLU A 111 8.38 14.93 -1.07
CA GLU A 111 8.51 15.93 -2.15
C GLU A 111 7.17 16.60 -2.56
N GLY A 112 6.26 16.86 -1.61
CA GLY A 112 4.95 17.46 -1.88
C GLY A 112 3.90 16.50 -2.45
N VAL A 113 4.22 15.21 -2.60
CA VAL A 113 3.28 14.16 -2.99
C VAL A 113 2.77 13.45 -1.73
N GLU A 114 1.45 13.34 -1.61
CA GLU A 114 0.80 12.52 -0.59
C GLU A 114 0.42 11.15 -1.17
N TYR A 115 0.82 10.10 -0.45
CA TYR A 115 0.49 8.72 -0.74
C TYR A 115 -0.56 8.20 0.24
N THR A 116 -1.54 7.46 -0.26
CA THR A 116 -2.62 6.87 0.54
C THR A 116 -2.93 5.43 0.12
N LEU A 117 -3.50 4.64 1.04
CA LEU A 117 -3.92 3.25 0.79
C LEU A 117 -5.44 3.13 0.64
N THR A 118 -5.86 2.33 -0.32
CA THR A 118 -7.28 1.91 -0.48
C THR A 118 -7.37 0.46 -0.97
N ASN A 119 -8.59 -0.08 -0.97
CA ASN A 119 -8.96 -1.35 -1.60
C ASN A 119 -8.14 -2.58 -1.17
N PHE A 120 -7.63 -2.60 0.08
CA PHE A 120 -6.93 -3.76 0.57
C PHE A 120 -7.91 -4.93 0.78
N ASN A 121 -7.53 -6.10 0.27
CA ASN A 121 -8.19 -7.37 0.53
C ASN A 121 -7.13 -8.46 0.69
N TRP A 122 -7.47 -9.50 1.46
CA TRP A 122 -6.58 -10.61 1.77
C TRP A 122 -7.41 -11.83 2.16
N MET A 123 -7.24 -12.92 1.43
CA MET A 123 -7.99 -14.14 1.66
C MET A 123 -7.20 -15.37 1.24
N ARG A 124 -7.44 -16.48 1.91
CA ARG A 124 -6.85 -17.77 1.55
C ARG A 124 -7.64 -18.42 0.41
N GLY A 125 -6.97 -18.62 -0.72
CA GLY A 125 -7.50 -19.30 -1.90
C GLY A 125 -7.33 -20.82 -1.84
N MET A 126 -7.79 -21.51 -2.89
CA MET A 126 -7.65 -22.96 -3.06
C MET A 126 -6.48 -23.36 -3.96
N SER A 127 -5.66 -22.39 -4.36
CA SER A 127 -4.54 -22.59 -5.27
C SER A 127 -3.22 -22.37 -4.54
N ASN A 128 -2.25 -23.22 -4.85
CA ASN A 128 -0.85 -23.05 -4.45
C ASN A 128 -0.10 -22.35 -5.60
N LEU A 129 -0.08 -21.01 -5.57
CA LEU A 129 0.48 -20.15 -6.62
C LEU A 129 1.99 -19.95 -6.46
N VAL A 130 2.51 -20.03 -5.23
CA VAL A 130 3.91 -19.71 -4.91
C VAL A 130 4.64 -20.82 -4.17
N GLY A 131 4.03 -21.97 -3.94
CA GLY A 131 4.64 -23.05 -3.14
C GLY A 131 5.88 -23.71 -3.75
N SER A 132 6.20 -23.50 -5.03
CA SER A 132 7.54 -23.88 -5.55
C SER A 132 8.64 -22.89 -5.18
N TYR A 133 8.25 -21.69 -4.75
CA TYR A 133 9.13 -20.56 -4.47
C TYR A 133 9.18 -20.20 -2.98
N SER A 134 8.29 -20.75 -2.15
CA SER A 134 8.29 -20.49 -0.70
C SER A 134 9.49 -21.14 0.00
N VAL A 135 9.95 -20.52 1.08
CA VAL A 135 11.02 -21.05 1.94
C VAL A 135 10.66 -22.42 2.51
N GLY A 136 9.37 -22.68 2.77
CA GLY A 136 8.87 -24.00 3.15
C GLY A 136 9.15 -25.08 2.09
N SER A 137 9.18 -24.71 0.81
CA SER A 137 9.57 -25.59 -0.29
C SER A 137 11.05 -25.93 -0.33
N ALA A 138 11.89 -24.92 -0.11
CA ALA A 138 13.34 -25.09 -0.07
C ALA A 138 13.79 -25.91 1.15
N THR A 139 13.11 -25.71 2.30
CA THR A 139 13.45 -26.37 3.58
C THR A 139 13.04 -27.84 3.62
N TYR A 140 11.95 -28.21 2.94
CA TYR A 140 11.41 -29.58 2.92
C TYR A 140 11.41 -30.19 1.51
N ALA A 141 12.57 -30.15 0.84
CA ALA A 141 12.75 -30.72 -0.49
C ALA A 141 12.28 -32.19 -0.56
N GLY A 142 11.27 -32.47 -1.38
CA GLY A 142 10.74 -33.83 -1.60
C GLY A 142 9.56 -34.26 -0.72
N GLN A 143 9.06 -33.38 0.17
CA GLN A 143 7.72 -33.55 0.76
C GLN A 143 6.69 -32.72 -0.02
N PRO A 144 5.37 -32.97 0.10
CA PRO A 144 4.35 -32.02 -0.36
C PRO A 144 4.57 -30.72 0.44
N SER A 145 5.36 -29.82 -0.12
CA SER A 145 5.82 -28.64 0.59
C SER A 145 4.81 -27.52 0.44
N GLY A 146 4.46 -26.90 1.57
CA GLY A 146 3.49 -25.81 1.63
C GLY A 146 2.04 -26.26 1.65
N SER A 147 1.20 -25.35 2.11
CA SER A 147 -0.25 -25.46 2.01
C SER A 147 -0.68 -25.68 0.55
N LEU A 148 -1.74 -26.47 0.31
CA LEU A 148 -2.40 -26.55 -1.01
C LEU A 148 -3.11 -25.24 -1.43
N SER A 149 -3.00 -24.21 -0.59
CA SER A 149 -3.82 -23.03 -0.58
C SER A 149 -2.99 -21.84 -0.10
N ASP A 150 -2.72 -20.90 -0.98
CA ASP A 150 -2.02 -19.65 -0.67
C ASP A 150 -2.98 -18.51 -0.39
N TYR A 151 -2.48 -17.47 0.26
CA TYR A 151 -3.18 -16.21 0.39
C TYR A 151 -3.05 -15.39 -0.88
N GLN A 152 -4.13 -14.69 -1.21
CA GLN A 152 -4.22 -13.80 -2.34
C GLN A 152 -4.90 -12.52 -1.88
N GLY A 153 -4.42 -11.40 -2.40
CA GLY A 153 -5.00 -10.11 -2.11
C GLY A 153 -4.50 -9.04 -3.05
N ALA A 154 -4.99 -7.84 -2.84
CA ALA A 154 -4.49 -6.66 -3.53
C ALA A 154 -4.67 -5.44 -2.66
N PHE A 155 -3.94 -4.37 -2.99
CA PHE A 155 -4.21 -3.03 -2.49
C PHE A 155 -3.93 -2.00 -3.58
N THR A 156 -4.52 -0.82 -3.43
CA THR A 156 -4.26 0.33 -4.28
C THR A 156 -3.43 1.35 -3.50
N LEU A 157 -2.33 1.80 -4.10
CA LEU A 157 -1.58 2.97 -3.65
C LEU A 157 -1.96 4.16 -4.52
N SER A 158 -2.49 5.22 -3.93
CA SER A 158 -2.80 6.48 -4.63
C SER A 158 -1.75 7.53 -4.33
N ALA A 159 -1.41 8.35 -5.34
CA ALA A 159 -0.51 9.49 -5.21
C ALA A 159 -1.22 10.76 -5.68
N ALA A 160 -1.27 11.78 -4.81
CA ALA A 160 -1.84 13.08 -5.09
C ALA A 160 -0.82 14.18 -4.81
N SER A 161 -0.57 15.04 -5.81
CA SER A 161 0.25 16.22 -5.61
C SER A 161 -0.47 17.21 -4.69
N VAL A 162 0.15 17.54 -3.56
CA VAL A 162 -0.31 18.62 -2.69
C VAL A 162 0.29 19.92 -3.24
N PRO A 163 -0.52 20.98 -3.43
CA PRO A 163 0.01 22.26 -3.91
C PRO A 163 1.14 22.76 -3.00
N GLU A 164 2.26 23.14 -3.62
CA GLU A 164 3.41 23.68 -2.90
C GLU A 164 3.06 24.99 -2.17
N PRO A 165 3.78 25.35 -1.09
CA PRO A 165 3.60 26.64 -0.40
C PRO A 165 3.64 27.86 -1.34
N SER A 166 4.44 27.79 -2.41
CA SER A 166 4.51 28.79 -3.48
C SER A 166 3.16 28.97 -4.20
N THR A 167 2.45 27.87 -4.45
CA THR A 167 1.13 27.87 -5.08
C THR A 167 0.09 28.51 -4.17
N TRP A 168 0.12 28.22 -2.87
CA TRP A 168 -0.72 28.91 -1.88
C TRP A 168 -0.41 30.40 -1.80
N ALA A 169 0.88 30.76 -1.81
CA ALA A 169 1.30 32.16 -1.80
C ALA A 169 0.81 32.91 -3.05
N MET A 170 0.91 32.31 -4.23
CA MET A 170 0.41 32.89 -5.48
C MET A 170 -1.12 33.07 -5.46
N MET A 171 -1.86 32.11 -4.91
CA MET A 171 -3.31 32.23 -4.74
C MET A 171 -3.68 33.38 -3.79
N ILE A 172 -2.97 33.50 -2.65
CA ILE A 172 -3.19 34.58 -1.68
C ILE A 172 -2.85 35.95 -2.29
N ILE A 173 -1.72 36.06 -3.00
CA ILE A 173 -1.31 37.30 -3.67
C ILE A 173 -2.32 37.67 -4.76
N GLY A 174 -2.74 36.69 -5.57
CA GLY A 174 -3.75 36.91 -6.62
C GLY A 174 -5.07 37.42 -6.04
N LEU A 175 -5.58 36.76 -4.99
CA LEU A 175 -6.79 37.20 -4.29
C LEU A 175 -6.62 38.58 -3.65
N GLY A 176 -5.47 38.85 -3.04
CA GLY A 176 -5.12 40.14 -2.45
C GLY A 176 -5.08 41.27 -3.49
N ALA A 177 -4.52 41.02 -4.67
CA ALA A 177 -4.47 41.97 -5.77
C ALA A 177 -5.87 42.29 -6.33
N VAL A 178 -6.72 41.27 -6.51
CA VAL A 178 -8.11 41.46 -6.94
C VAL A 178 -8.90 42.28 -5.91
N ALA A 179 -8.81 41.92 -4.62
CA ALA A 179 -9.47 42.66 -3.55
C ALA A 179 -8.94 44.12 -3.45
N GLY A 180 -7.64 44.32 -3.62
CA GLY A 180 -7.00 45.64 -3.65
C GLY A 180 -7.52 46.53 -4.77
N THR A 181 -7.58 46.01 -6.00
CA THR A 181 -8.09 46.77 -7.16
C THR A 181 -9.58 47.12 -7.03
N MET A 182 -10.40 46.20 -6.50
CA MET A 182 -11.81 46.48 -6.18
C MET A 182 -11.96 47.59 -5.12
N ARG A 183 -11.09 47.59 -4.11
CA ARG A 183 -11.10 48.63 -3.06
C ARG A 183 -10.73 50.01 -3.61
N VAL A 184 -9.75 50.09 -4.51
CA VAL A 184 -9.38 51.35 -5.17
C VAL A 184 -10.55 51.88 -6.01
N ARG A 185 -11.19 51.02 -6.82
CA ARG A 185 -12.33 51.42 -7.66
C ARG A 185 -13.50 51.97 -6.85
N ARG A 186 -13.82 51.40 -5.68
CA ARG A 186 -14.88 51.92 -4.80
C ARG A 186 -14.59 53.31 -4.23
N LYS A 187 -13.31 53.65 -4.01
CA LYS A 187 -12.92 54.98 -3.50
C LYS A 187 -13.00 56.08 -4.57
N THR A 188 -12.85 55.70 -5.84
CA THR A 188 -12.90 56.62 -6.99
C THR A 188 -14.27 56.67 -7.68
N ALA A 189 -15.26 55.93 -7.21
CA ALA A 189 -16.63 56.06 -7.71
C ALA A 189 -17.19 57.43 -7.26
N PRO A 190 -17.52 58.35 -8.18
CA PRO A 190 -18.09 59.64 -7.82
C PRO A 190 -19.44 59.41 -7.14
N ALA A 191 -19.69 60.11 -6.02
CA ALA A 191 -21.02 60.18 -5.47
C ALA A 191 -21.92 60.85 -6.53
N LEU A 192 -22.90 60.09 -7.05
CA LEU A 192 -23.98 60.66 -7.85
C LEU A 192 -24.84 61.49 -6.89
N GLY A 193 -24.52 62.78 -6.81
CA GLY A 193 -25.40 63.83 -6.29
C GLY A 193 -26.24 64.42 -7.40
#